data_AF-A0A2T4D5G5-F1
#
_entry.id   AF-A0A2T4D5G5-F1
#
_cell.length_a   1.000
_cell.length_b   1.000
_cell.length_c   1.000
_cell.angle_alpha   90.00
_cell.angle_beta   90.00
_cell.angle_gamma   90.00
#
_symmetry.space_group_name_H-M   'P 1'
#
loop_
_entity.id
_entity.type
_entity.pdbx_description
1 polymer ?
#
loop_
_entity_poly.entity_id
_entity_poly.type
_entity_poly.pdbx_seq_one_letter_code
_entity_poly.pdbx_strand_id
1 'polypeptide(L)'
;MRRYDLDWLRVIVFGLLIFYHVGMFFVPWGWHIKNNVLYEDLTWPMRFLNQWRLPILFVISGMGSFYALNKRNGFQFMGERIKRLLIPLIFGMAVIVPVQVYAERVYKGEFQGGYFDFWPQLAFIGVYPEGNISW
;
A
#
# COMPACT_ATOMS: atom_id res chain seq x y z
N MET A 1 19.72 20.31 7.14
CA MET A 1 18.94 21.35 6.46
C MET A 1 17.72 20.66 5.88
N ARG A 2 16.50 21.13 6.17
CA ARG A 2 15.25 20.52 5.68
C ARG A 2 14.98 21.05 4.27
N ARG A 3 14.71 20.16 3.31
CA ARG A 3 14.45 20.50 1.90
C ARG A 3 12.95 20.42 1.65
N TYR A 4 12.27 21.56 1.74
CA TYR A 4 10.82 21.65 1.57
C TYR A 4 10.36 21.18 0.18
N ASP A 5 11.19 21.40 -0.81
CA ASP A 5 11.12 20.89 -2.18
C ASP A 5 10.94 19.36 -2.21
N LEU A 6 11.76 18.60 -1.48
CA LEU A 6 11.67 17.13 -1.43
C LEU A 6 10.49 16.64 -0.58
N ASP A 7 10.13 17.38 0.47
CA ASP A 7 8.98 17.07 1.31
C ASP A 7 7.67 17.23 0.53
N TRP A 8 7.51 18.33 -0.22
CA TRP A 8 6.34 18.56 -1.07
C TRP A 8 6.26 17.57 -2.23
N LEU A 9 7.39 17.25 -2.86
CA LEU A 9 7.42 16.23 -3.90
C LEU A 9 6.90 14.88 -3.36
N ARG A 10 7.32 14.48 -2.16
CA ARG A 10 6.81 13.27 -1.50
C ARG A 10 5.30 13.34 -1.25
N VAL A 11 4.79 14.47 -0.76
CA VAL A 11 3.35 14.67 -0.52
C VAL A 11 2.55 14.51 -1.82
N ILE A 12 3.00 15.14 -2.91
CA ILE A 12 2.35 15.03 -4.22
C ILE A 12 2.36 13.58 -4.71
N VAL A 13 3.51 12.91 -4.61
CA VAL A 13 3.69 11.52 -5.06
C VAL A 13 2.81 10.53 -4.29
N PHE A 14 2.65 10.73 -2.97
CA PHE A 14 1.68 9.95 -2.18
C PHE A 14 0.22 10.37 -2.44
N GLY A 15 -0.05 11.65 -2.68
CA GLY A 15 -1.40 12.11 -3.04
C GLY A 15 -1.87 11.50 -4.37
N LEU A 16 -1.00 11.45 -5.37
CA LEU A 16 -1.26 10.80 -6.66
C LEU A 16 -1.55 9.30 -6.51
N LEU A 17 -1.00 8.64 -5.47
CA LEU A 17 -1.31 7.25 -5.18
C LEU A 17 -2.78 7.05 -4.81
N ILE A 18 -3.43 8.03 -4.16
CA ILE A 18 -4.86 7.92 -3.82
C ILE A 18 -5.68 7.88 -5.11
N PHE A 19 -5.45 8.81 -6.03
CA PHE A 19 -6.10 8.80 -7.35
C PHE A 19 -5.77 7.54 -8.14
N TYR A 20 -4.56 7.01 -7.98
CA TYR A 20 -4.16 5.77 -8.61
C TYR A 20 -5.05 4.60 -8.15
N HIS A 21 -5.27 4.46 -6.84
CA HIS A 21 -6.13 3.41 -6.29
C HIS A 21 -7.60 3.57 -6.68
N VAL A 22 -8.09 4.81 -6.79
CA VAL A 22 -9.43 5.07 -7.34
C VAL A 22 -9.52 4.62 -8.80
N GLY A 23 -8.50 4.88 -9.61
CA GLY A 23 -8.42 4.42 -11.00
C GLY A 23 -8.36 2.89 -11.14
N MET A 24 -7.72 2.18 -10.20
CA MET A 24 -7.68 0.71 -10.17
C MET A 24 -9.09 0.07 -10.13
N PHE A 25 -10.08 0.78 -9.60
CA PHE A 25 -11.48 0.33 -9.62
C PHE A 25 -12.09 0.28 -11.02
N PHE A 26 -11.60 1.10 -11.96
CA PHE A 26 -12.16 1.28 -13.30
C PHE A 26 -11.32 0.73 -14.46
N VAL A 27 -10.05 0.39 -14.22
CA VAL A 27 -9.12 -0.14 -15.25
C VAL A 27 -9.30 -1.66 -15.48
N PRO A 28 -9.05 -2.26 -16.65
CA PRO A 28 -9.24 -3.71 -16.88
C PRO A 28 -8.29 -4.67 -16.11
N TRP A 29 -7.43 -4.18 -15.22
CA TRP A 29 -6.49 -5.02 -14.46
C TRP A 29 -7.15 -5.72 -13.27
N GLY A 30 -6.48 -6.78 -12.78
CA GLY A 30 -6.89 -7.48 -11.56
C GLY A 30 -6.86 -6.56 -10.34
N TRP A 31 -7.96 -6.54 -9.59
CA TRP A 31 -8.11 -5.80 -8.33
C TRP A 31 -9.17 -6.48 -7.46
N HIS A 32 -9.20 -6.13 -6.17
CA HIS A 32 -10.11 -6.73 -5.18
C HIS A 32 -11.59 -6.60 -5.57
N ILE A 33 -12.01 -5.40 -5.97
CA ILE A 33 -13.40 -5.09 -6.37
C ILE A 33 -13.33 -4.18 -7.60
N LYS A 34 -14.25 -4.39 -8.56
CA LYS A 34 -14.28 -3.69 -9.84
C LYS A 34 -15.65 -3.08 -10.09
N ASN A 35 -15.68 -1.99 -10.85
CA ASN A 35 -16.91 -1.48 -11.42
C ASN A 35 -17.42 -2.38 -12.55
N ASN A 36 -18.73 -2.36 -12.79
CA ASN A 36 -19.34 -3.07 -13.94
C ASN A 36 -18.91 -2.48 -15.29
N VAL A 37 -18.60 -1.18 -15.32
CA VAL A 37 -18.11 -0.49 -16.53
C VAL A 37 -16.63 -0.17 -16.36
N LEU A 38 -15.82 -0.62 -17.32
CA LEU A 38 -14.37 -0.46 -17.33
C LEU A 38 -13.96 0.47 -18.48
N TYR A 39 -12.86 1.19 -18.28
CA TYR A 39 -12.31 2.12 -19.26
C TYR A 39 -10.88 1.70 -19.64
N GLU A 40 -10.70 1.22 -20.87
CA GLU A 40 -9.38 0.79 -21.36
C GLU A 40 -8.41 1.97 -21.49
N ASP A 41 -8.90 3.13 -21.93
CA ASP A 41 -8.07 4.33 -22.11
C ASP A 41 -7.44 4.82 -20.78
N LEU A 42 -8.07 4.50 -19.65
CA LEU A 42 -7.54 4.84 -18.33
C LEU A 42 -6.23 4.10 -18.03
N THR A 43 -5.93 2.99 -18.72
CA THR A 43 -4.66 2.26 -18.56
C THR A 43 -3.43 3.12 -18.85
N TRP A 44 -3.51 4.06 -19.80
CA TRP A 44 -2.39 4.91 -20.21
C TRP A 44 -1.92 5.87 -19.10
N PRO A 45 -2.78 6.75 -18.55
CA PRO A 45 -2.38 7.61 -17.44
C PRO A 45 -2.01 6.78 -16.20
N MET A 46 -2.64 5.62 -16.00
CA MET A 46 -2.31 4.74 -14.89
C MET A 46 -0.89 4.15 -15.00
N ARG A 47 -0.52 3.61 -16.16
CA ARG A 47 0.84 3.09 -16.40
C ARG A 47 1.89 4.18 -16.24
N PHE A 48 1.61 5.37 -16.77
CA PHE A 48 2.49 6.52 -16.60
C PHE A 48 2.73 6.81 -15.12
N LEU A 49 1.66 6.97 -14.32
CA LEU A 49 1.76 7.19 -12.87
C LEU A 49 2.47 6.05 -12.12
N ASN A 50 2.39 4.81 -12.59
CA ASN A 50 3.09 3.69 -11.97
C ASN A 50 4.62 3.79 -12.18
N GLN A 51 5.04 4.10 -13.40
CA GLN A 51 6.44 4.01 -13.84
C GLN A 51 7.40 4.94 -13.09
N TRP A 52 7.01 6.21 -12.88
CA TRP A 52 7.93 7.21 -12.32
C TRP A 52 7.77 7.43 -10.81
N ARG A 53 6.61 7.09 -10.24
CA ARG A 53 6.30 7.35 -8.81
C ARG A 53 7.28 6.65 -7.87
N LEU A 54 7.53 5.35 -8.09
CA LEU A 54 8.44 4.55 -7.27
C LEU A 54 9.90 5.05 -7.36
N PRO A 55 10.49 5.26 -8.55
CA PRO A 55 11.82 5.86 -8.67
C PRO A 55 11.99 7.17 -7.90
N ILE A 56 11.00 8.07 -7.95
CA ILE A 56 11.08 9.34 -7.21
C ILE A 56 11.11 9.11 -5.70
N LEU A 57 10.27 8.20 -5.17
CA LEU A 57 10.31 7.85 -3.75
C LEU A 57 11.65 7.24 -3.33
N PHE A 58 12.27 6.42 -4.19
CA PHE A 58 13.59 5.87 -3.92
C PHE A 58 14.68 6.95 -3.89
N VAL A 59 14.65 7.91 -4.82
CA VAL A 59 15.60 9.03 -4.82
C VAL A 59 15.44 9.88 -3.55
N ILE A 60 14.20 10.26 -3.20
CA ILE A 60 13.92 11.02 -1.98
C ILE A 60 14.39 10.26 -0.73
N SER A 61 14.14 8.96 -0.66
CA SER A 61 14.54 8.10 0.45
C SER A 61 16.05 7.91 0.53
N GLY A 62 16.73 7.80 -0.61
CA GLY A 62 18.19 7.69 -0.73
C GLY A 62 18.89 8.95 -0.26
N MET A 63 18.42 10.12 -0.72
CA MET A 63 18.93 11.42 -0.25
C MET A 63 18.76 11.58 1.26
N GLY A 64 17.58 11.23 1.79
CA GLY A 64 17.31 11.28 3.24
C GLY A 64 18.24 10.36 4.04
N SER A 65 18.48 9.14 3.55
CA SER A 65 19.38 8.18 4.19
C SER A 65 20.83 8.62 4.15
N PHE A 66 21.30 9.19 3.03
CA PHE A 66 22.65 9.73 2.88
C PHE A 66 22.95 10.82 3.92
N TYR A 67 22.04 11.79 4.10
CA TYR A 67 22.21 12.83 5.12
C TYR A 67 22.11 12.30 6.56
N ALA A 68 21.32 11.25 6.80
CA ALA A 68 21.13 10.67 8.12
C ALA A 68 22.34 9.83 8.58
N LEU A 69 22.90 9.02 7.68
CA LEU A 69 24.07 8.18 7.96
C LEU A 69 25.35 8.99 8.19
N ASN A 70 25.43 10.20 7.64
CA ASN A 70 26.57 11.10 7.83
C ASN A 70 26.61 11.75 9.24
N LYS A 71 25.60 11.49 10.10
CA LYS A 71 25.49 12.11 11.43
C LYS A 71 25.25 11.13 12.60
N ARG A 72 25.06 9.83 12.36
CA ARG A 72 24.61 8.87 13.39
C ARG A 72 25.26 7.49 13.24
N ASN A 73 25.35 6.74 14.33
CA ASN A 73 25.78 5.34 14.37
C ASN A 73 24.73 4.44 13.66
N GLY A 74 25.17 3.62 12.69
CA GLY A 74 24.31 2.83 11.81
C GLY A 74 23.39 1.83 12.51
N PHE A 75 23.81 1.25 13.64
CA PHE A 75 23.00 0.30 14.40
C PHE A 75 21.78 0.96 15.07
N GLN A 76 21.95 2.16 15.62
CA GLN A 76 20.86 2.92 16.23
C GLN A 76 19.86 3.39 15.17
N PHE A 77 20.36 3.80 13.99
CA PHE A 77 19.52 4.16 12.85
C PHE A 77 18.65 3.00 12.36
N MET A 78 19.23 1.79 12.26
CA MET A 78 18.49 0.61 11.83
C MET A 78 17.40 0.20 12.82
N GLY A 79 17.71 0.22 14.12
CA GLY A 79 16.74 -0.13 15.19
C GLY A 79 15.53 0.82 15.23
N GLU A 80 15.76 2.14 15.09
CA GLU A 80 14.67 3.13 15.02
C GLU A 80 13.76 2.89 13.81
N ARG A 81 14.35 2.54 12.67
CA ARG A 81 13.62 2.32 11.41
C ARG A 81 12.80 1.05 11.44
N ILE A 82 13.35 -0.03 11.99
CA ILE A 82 12.64 -1.31 12.18
C ILE A 82 11.39 -1.09 13.02
N LYS A 83 11.50 -0.43 14.18
CA LYS A 83 10.32 -0.17 15.03
C LYS A 83 9.28 0.71 14.34
N ARG A 84 9.72 1.76 13.63
CA ARG A 84 8.83 2.67 12.90
C ARG A 84 8.17 2.05 11.67
N LEU A 85 8.71 0.96 11.12
CA LEU A 85 8.16 0.30 9.93
C LEU A 85 7.41 -0.99 10.27
N LEU A 86 8.01 -1.89 11.07
CA LEU A 86 7.39 -3.17 11.41
C LEU A 86 6.15 -3.02 12.27
N ILE A 87 6.13 -2.11 13.25
CA ILE A 87 4.96 -1.97 14.14
C ILE A 87 3.74 -1.50 13.32
N PRO A 88 3.83 -0.43 12.51
CA PRO A 88 2.71 -0.06 11.64
C PRO A 88 2.37 -1.12 10.59
N LEU A 89 3.36 -1.84 10.06
CA LEU A 89 3.12 -2.91 9.09
C LEU A 89 2.28 -4.03 9.69
N ILE A 90 2.71 -4.59 10.84
CA ILE A 90 2.00 -5.68 11.52
C ILE A 90 0.59 -5.22 11.89
N PHE A 91 0.44 -3.98 12.39
CA PHE A 91 -0.87 -3.42 12.66
C PHE A 91 -1.74 -3.32 11.40
N GLY A 92 -1.17 -2.84 10.29
CA GLY A 92 -1.86 -2.77 9.00
C GLY A 92 -2.31 -4.14 8.50
N MET A 93 -1.42 -5.13 8.56
CA MET A 93 -1.71 -6.53 8.20
C MET A 93 -2.79 -7.16 9.09
N ALA A 94 -2.82 -6.81 10.38
CA ALA A 94 -3.77 -7.37 11.33
C ALA A 94 -5.13 -6.66 11.32
N VAL A 95 -5.20 -5.37 11.00
CA VAL A 95 -6.41 -4.56 11.20
C VAL A 95 -6.96 -3.98 9.90
N ILE A 96 -6.09 -3.50 9.00
CA ILE A 96 -6.52 -2.79 7.78
C ILE A 96 -6.72 -3.77 6.63
N VAL A 97 -5.73 -4.64 6.37
CA VAL A 97 -5.76 -5.61 5.28
C VAL A 97 -6.95 -6.58 5.38
N PRO A 98 -7.33 -7.12 6.56
CA PRO A 98 -8.46 -8.02 6.67
C PRO A 98 -9.80 -7.39 6.27
N VAL A 99 -9.97 -6.08 6.46
CA VAL A 99 -11.19 -5.36 6.01
C VAL A 99 -11.30 -5.42 4.49
N GLN A 100 -10.17 -5.21 3.79
CA GLN A 100 -10.10 -5.28 2.34
C GLN A 100 -10.39 -6.70 1.82
N VAL A 101 -9.76 -7.72 2.41
CA VAL A 101 -9.99 -9.12 2.03
C VAL A 101 -11.42 -9.55 2.35
N TYR A 102 -11.97 -9.18 3.52
CA TYR A 102 -13.36 -9.44 3.86
C TYR A 102 -14.33 -8.89 2.81
N ALA A 103 -14.18 -7.62 2.43
CA ALA A 103 -15.01 -6.99 1.42
C ALA A 103 -14.94 -7.71 0.07
N GLU A 104 -13.75 -8.16 -0.34
CA GLU A 104 -13.55 -8.98 -1.54
C GLU A 104 -14.25 -10.34 -1.44
N ARG A 105 -14.08 -11.07 -0.32
CA ARG A 105 -14.68 -12.40 -0.12
C ARG A 105 -16.21 -12.33 -0.11
N VAL A 106 -16.78 -11.30 0.51
CA VAL A 106 -18.23 -11.03 0.47
C VAL A 106 -18.67 -10.69 -0.96
N TYR A 107 -17.94 -9.83 -1.67
CA TYR A 107 -18.24 -9.45 -3.05
C TYR A 107 -18.21 -10.64 -4.01
N LYS A 108 -17.27 -11.58 -3.83
CA LYS A 108 -17.16 -12.82 -4.61
C LYS A 108 -18.15 -13.91 -4.21
N GLY A 109 -18.89 -13.73 -3.11
CA GLY A 109 -19.80 -14.73 -2.56
C GLY A 109 -19.11 -15.91 -1.86
N GLU A 110 -17.82 -15.78 -1.57
CA GLU A 110 -16.99 -16.81 -0.90
C GLU A 110 -17.16 -16.79 0.63
N PHE A 111 -17.73 -15.71 1.18
CA PHE A 111 -18.05 -15.59 2.60
C PHE A 111 -19.42 -14.94 2.81
N GLN A 112 -20.18 -15.47 3.77
CA GLN A 112 -21.45 -14.91 4.23
C GLN A 112 -21.41 -14.80 5.76
N GLY A 113 -21.40 -13.57 6.28
CA GLY A 113 -21.29 -13.31 7.72
C GLY A 113 -20.83 -11.89 8.02
N GLY A 114 -20.77 -11.56 9.31
CA GLY A 114 -20.26 -10.27 9.77
C GLY A 114 -18.73 -10.21 9.71
N TYR A 115 -18.18 -8.99 9.72
CA TYR A 115 -16.72 -8.79 9.77
C TYR A 115 -16.09 -9.46 11.00
N PHE A 116 -16.78 -9.44 12.15
CA PHE A 116 -16.27 -10.04 13.39
C PHE A 116 -16.29 -11.57 13.39
N ASP A 117 -17.02 -12.20 12.48
CA ASP A 117 -16.96 -13.65 12.27
C ASP A 117 -15.73 -14.01 11.40
N PHE A 118 -15.37 -13.11 10.48
CA PHE A 118 -14.23 -13.25 9.57
C PHE A 118 -12.89 -12.92 10.23
N TRP A 119 -12.82 -11.82 10.98
CA TRP A 119 -11.56 -11.20 11.41
C TRP A 119 -10.69 -12.04 12.38
N PRO A 120 -11.22 -12.68 13.44
CA PRO A 120 -10.36 -13.47 14.33
C PRO A 120 -10.11 -14.89 13.82
N GLN A 121 -11.00 -15.46 13.00
CA GLN A 121 -10.96 -16.88 12.65
C GLN A 121 -10.44 -17.15 11.23
N LEU A 122 -10.84 -16.35 10.25
CA LEU A 122 -10.60 -16.64 8.83
C LEU A 122 -9.55 -15.73 8.20
N ALA A 123 -9.42 -14.48 8.67
CA ALA A 123 -8.50 -13.49 8.11
C ALA A 123 -7.03 -13.94 8.11
N PHE A 124 -6.65 -14.82 9.02
CA PHE A 124 -5.27 -15.30 9.19
C PHE A 124 -5.06 -16.73 8.69
N ILE A 125 -5.93 -17.24 7.82
CA ILE A 125 -5.81 -18.59 7.25
C ILE A 125 -5.34 -18.51 5.79
N GLY A 126 -4.24 -19.22 5.49
CA GLY A 126 -3.68 -19.33 4.14
C GLY A 126 -3.06 -18.03 3.61
N VAL A 127 -2.38 -18.12 2.46
CA VAL A 127 -1.70 -16.98 1.81
C VAL A 127 -2.52 -16.48 0.63
N TYR A 128 -2.77 -15.17 0.56
CA TYR A 128 -3.47 -14.53 -0.56
C TYR A 128 -2.77 -14.83 -1.90
N PRO A 129 -3.50 -15.11 -3.00
CA PRO A 129 -4.95 -14.95 -3.20
C PRO A 129 -5.82 -16.14 -2.79
N GLU A 130 -5.24 -17.31 -2.55
CA GLU A 130 -5.99 -18.52 -2.20
C GLU A 130 -6.46 -18.49 -0.74
N GLY A 131 -5.65 -17.92 0.16
CA GLY A 131 -6.01 -17.63 1.55
C GLY A 131 -6.25 -16.15 1.83
N ASN A 132 -6.22 -15.76 3.10
CA ASN A 132 -6.64 -14.43 3.55
C ASN A 132 -5.49 -13.59 4.12
N ILE A 133 -4.33 -14.18 4.43
CA ILE A 133 -3.16 -13.41 4.84
C ILE A 133 -2.61 -12.66 3.64
N SER A 134 -2.57 -11.33 3.75
CA SER A 134 -1.94 -10.43 2.79
C SER A 134 -1.15 -9.34 3.53
N TRP A 135 -0.36 -8.54 2.79
CA TRP A 135 0.57 -7.53 3.30
C TRP A 135 0.45 -6.19 2.58
#